data_AF-A0A8J5RNI2-F1
#
_entry.id   AF-A0A8J5RNI2-F1
#
_cell.length_a   1.000
_cell.length_b   1.000
_cell.length_c   1.000
_cell.angle_alpha   90.00
_cell.angle_beta   90.00
_cell.angle_gamma   90.00
#
_symmetry.space_group_name_H-M   'P 1'
#
loop_
_entity.id
_entity.type
_entity.pdbx_description
1 polymer ?
#
loop_
_entity_poly.entity_id
_entity_poly.type
_entity_poly.pdbx_seq_one_letter_code
_entity_poly.pdbx_strand_id
1 'polypeptide(L)'
;DSFTRCFKSNSPEPWNWNIYLLPLWSLTLLVGWIAFFAAFFHVNFLLKGKKLRSKIERWLVEMMCSVFVASWTGVIKYHGPRPSTRPRQVFVANHTSMIDFIILEQMTAFAVIMQKHPGWVGFIQKTILESVGCIWFNCNDLKDREVVAKRVLLSLAAPYAQ
;
A
#
# COMPACT_ATOMS: atom_id res chain seq x y z
N ASP A 1 19.17 -4.69 -24.66
CA ASP A 1 19.09 -4.64 -23.19
C ASP A 1 17.66 -4.95 -22.73
N SER A 2 17.50 -5.73 -21.66
CA SER A 2 16.16 -6.17 -21.19
C SER A 2 15.30 -5.01 -20.65
N PHE A 3 15.93 -3.90 -20.26
CA PHE A 3 15.27 -2.74 -19.67
C PHE A 3 14.39 -2.00 -20.68
N THR A 4 14.89 -1.76 -21.89
CA THR A 4 14.14 -1.05 -22.95
C THR A 4 12.88 -1.79 -23.43
N ARG A 5 12.79 -3.12 -23.23
CA ARG A 5 11.55 -3.88 -23.56
C ARG A 5 10.36 -3.50 -22.68
N CYS A 6 10.58 -3.06 -21.43
CA CYS A 6 9.50 -2.63 -20.54
C CYS A 6 8.87 -1.29 -20.95
N PHE A 7 9.61 -0.46 -21.70
CA PHE A 7 9.14 0.84 -22.18
C PHE A 7 8.55 0.79 -23.59
N LYS A 8 8.55 -0.38 -24.24
CA LYS A 8 7.80 -0.55 -25.48
C LYS A 8 6.31 -0.54 -25.13
N SER A 9 5.66 0.56 -25.47
CA SER A 9 4.20 0.66 -25.52
C SER A 9 3.65 -0.52 -26.30
N ASN A 10 2.89 -1.40 -25.65
CA ASN A 10 2.06 -2.36 -26.36
C ASN A 10 0.96 -1.59 -27.09
N SER A 11 0.48 -2.10 -28.22
CA SER A 11 -0.76 -1.63 -28.81
C SER A 11 -1.84 -1.63 -27.73
N PRO A 12 -2.56 -0.52 -27.50
CA PRO A 12 -3.62 -0.52 -26.51
C PRO A 12 -4.67 -1.53 -26.96
N GLU A 13 -4.75 -2.65 -26.26
CA GLU A 13 -5.94 -3.50 -26.30
C GLU A 13 -7.12 -2.60 -25.92
N PRO A 14 -8.24 -2.60 -26.65
CA PRO A 14 -9.40 -1.81 -26.28
C PRO A 14 -9.93 -2.32 -24.93
N TRP A 15 -9.46 -1.69 -23.86
CA TRP A 15 -9.87 -1.99 -22.50
C TRP A 15 -11.31 -1.52 -22.29
N ASN A 16 -12.04 -2.27 -21.48
CA ASN A 16 -13.49 -2.19 -21.31
C ASN A 16 -13.96 -0.92 -20.56
N TRP A 17 -13.66 0.30 -21.04
CA TRP A 17 -14.29 1.56 -20.59
C TRP A 17 -15.79 1.55 -20.97
N ASN A 18 -16.56 0.69 -20.32
CA ASN A 18 -18.01 0.60 -20.41
C ASN A 18 -18.58 1.27 -19.17
N ILE A 19 -19.28 2.38 -19.35
CA ILE A 19 -19.95 3.11 -18.26
C ILE A 19 -20.88 2.20 -17.42
N TYR A 20 -21.37 1.11 -18.01
CA TYR A 20 -22.16 0.06 -17.36
C TYR A 20 -21.41 -0.71 -16.27
N LEU A 21 -20.07 -0.74 -16.29
CA LEU A 21 -19.26 -1.40 -15.26
C LEU A 21 -19.05 -0.50 -14.03
N LEU A 22 -19.22 0.82 -14.18
CA LEU A 22 -19.09 1.78 -13.08
C LEU A 22 -19.94 1.45 -11.84
N PRO A 23 -21.24 1.11 -11.95
CA PRO A 23 -22.03 0.74 -10.76
C PRO A 23 -21.52 -0.54 -10.08
N LEU A 24 -21.05 -1.53 -10.86
CA LEU A 24 -20.47 -2.76 -10.31
C LEU A 24 -19.14 -2.47 -9.59
N TRP A 25 -18.32 -1.60 -10.17
CA TRP A 25 -17.06 -1.11 -9.61
C TRP A 25 -17.27 -0.38 -8.29
N SER A 26 -18.20 0.58 -8.26
CA SER A 26 -18.55 1.32 -7.05
C SER A 26 -19.12 0.41 -5.96
N LEU A 27 -19.98 -0.55 -6.31
CA LEU A 27 -20.54 -1.50 -5.34
C LEU A 27 -19.46 -2.40 -4.73
N THR A 28 -18.56 -2.93 -5.56
CA THR A 28 -17.44 -3.78 -5.12
C THR A 28 -16.54 -3.02 -4.14
N LEU A 29 -16.22 -1.77 -4.47
CA LEU A 29 -15.42 -0.91 -3.62
C LEU A 29 -16.13 -0.61 -2.30
N LEU A 30 -17.42 -0.28 -2.34
CA LEU A 30 -18.22 0.02 -1.15
C LEU A 30 -18.29 -1.18 -0.19
N VAL A 31 -18.62 -2.37 -0.71
CA VAL A 31 -18.68 -3.61 0.07
C VAL A 31 -17.30 -3.94 0.64
N GLY A 32 -16.24 -3.76 -0.14
CA GLY A 32 -14.85 -3.93 0.30
C GLY A 32 -14.49 -3.03 1.49
N TRP A 33 -14.83 -1.74 1.42
CA TRP A 33 -14.61 -0.79 2.50
C TRP A 33 -15.38 -1.15 3.77
N ILE A 34 -16.65 -1.53 3.65
CA ILE A 34 -17.46 -1.94 4.80
C ILE A 34 -16.86 -3.18 5.47
N ALA A 35 -16.54 -4.22 4.68
CA ALA A 35 -15.97 -5.45 5.20
C ALA A 35 -14.60 -5.22 5.87
N PHE A 36 -13.75 -4.39 5.25
CA PHE A 36 -12.45 -4.04 5.80
C PHE A 36 -12.55 -3.28 7.12
N PHE A 37 -13.33 -2.21 7.19
CA PHE A 37 -13.45 -1.43 8.42
C PHE A 37 -14.04 -2.29 9.53
N ALA A 38 -15.06 -3.10 9.24
CA ALA A 38 -15.59 -4.06 10.19
C ALA A 38 -14.47 -4.98 10.71
N ALA A 39 -13.75 -5.68 9.83
CA ALA A 39 -12.67 -6.59 10.24
C ALA A 39 -11.53 -5.86 10.98
N PHE A 40 -11.11 -4.69 10.51
CA PHE A 40 -10.02 -3.91 11.08
C PHE A 40 -10.34 -3.44 12.50
N PHE A 41 -11.55 -2.93 12.75
CA PHE A 41 -11.99 -2.53 14.09
C PHE A 41 -12.12 -3.75 15.03
N HIS A 42 -12.66 -4.87 14.55
CA HIS A 42 -12.76 -6.09 15.35
C HIS A 42 -11.37 -6.62 15.74
N VAL A 43 -10.41 -6.64 14.80
CA VAL A 43 -9.02 -7.04 15.05
C VAL A 43 -8.33 -6.11 16.04
N ASN A 44 -8.51 -4.79 15.87
CA ASN A 44 -7.95 -3.79 16.78
C ASN A 44 -8.47 -3.93 18.21
N PHE A 45 -9.76 -4.22 18.35
CA PHE A 45 -10.40 -4.40 19.65
C PHE A 45 -10.02 -5.74 20.30
N LEU A 46 -10.10 -6.85 19.56
CA LEU A 46 -9.95 -8.21 20.10
C LEU A 46 -8.49 -8.66 20.28
N LEU A 47 -7.57 -8.18 19.44
CA LEU A 47 -6.17 -8.63 19.39
C LEU A 47 -5.18 -7.60 19.95
N LYS A 48 -5.65 -6.71 20.83
CA LYS A 48 -4.82 -5.69 21.47
C LYS A 48 -3.61 -6.33 22.18
N GLY A 49 -2.39 -5.94 21.77
CA GLY A 49 -1.12 -6.40 22.35
C GLY A 49 -0.58 -7.74 21.83
N LYS A 50 -1.27 -8.41 20.90
CA LYS A 50 -0.79 -9.68 20.31
C LYS A 50 -0.02 -9.43 19.02
N LYS A 51 1.11 -10.14 18.82
CA LYS A 51 1.88 -10.12 17.56
C LYS A 51 1.05 -10.53 16.33
N LEU A 52 0.05 -11.39 16.54
CA LEU A 52 -0.90 -11.81 15.50
C LEU A 52 -1.69 -10.63 14.91
N ARG A 53 -1.93 -9.57 15.70
CA ARG A 53 -2.65 -8.38 15.26
C ARG A 53 -1.99 -7.75 14.04
N SER A 54 -0.69 -7.46 14.10
CA SER A 54 0.04 -6.83 13.00
C SER A 54 0.06 -7.72 11.75
N LYS A 55 0.15 -9.04 11.90
CA LYS A 55 0.04 -9.97 10.76
C LYS A 55 -1.32 -9.90 10.08
N ILE A 56 -2.40 -9.88 10.85
CA ILE A 56 -3.76 -9.81 10.32
C ILE A 56 -4.04 -8.42 9.74
N GLU A 57 -3.60 -7.34 10.39
CA GLU A 57 -3.74 -5.98 9.88
C GLU A 57 -3.04 -5.82 8.52
N ARG A 58 -1.82 -6.34 8.37
CA ARG A 58 -1.11 -6.35 7.08
C ARG A 58 -1.88 -7.12 6.02
N TRP A 59 -2.37 -8.31 6.35
CA TRP A 59 -3.18 -9.10 5.43
C TRP A 59 -4.49 -8.39 5.03
N LEU A 60 -5.15 -7.71 5.98
CA LEU A 60 -6.35 -6.91 5.70
C LEU A 60 -6.06 -5.75 4.76
N VAL A 61 -4.91 -5.09 4.92
CA VAL A 61 -4.48 -3.99 4.03
C VAL A 61 -4.16 -4.51 2.63
N GLU A 62 -3.44 -5.63 2.51
CA GLU A 62 -3.21 -6.30 1.22
C GLU A 62 -4.54 -6.62 0.52
N MET A 63 -5.48 -7.23 1.24
CA MET A 63 -6.83 -7.54 0.74
C MET A 63 -7.59 -6.30 0.27
N MET A 64 -7.56 -5.21 1.04
CA MET A 64 -8.18 -3.93 0.66
C MET A 64 -7.56 -3.39 -0.63
N CYS A 65 -6.23 -3.37 -0.72
CA CYS A 65 -5.53 -2.92 -1.92
C CYS A 65 -5.87 -3.79 -3.14
N SER A 66 -5.98 -5.12 -2.98
CA SER A 66 -6.45 -6.01 -4.05
C SER A 66 -7.89 -5.70 -4.48
N VAL A 67 -8.81 -5.46 -3.54
CA VAL A 67 -10.19 -5.07 -3.84
C VAL A 67 -10.24 -3.72 -4.56
N PHE A 68 -9.39 -2.77 -4.17
CA PHE A 68 -9.30 -1.46 -4.81
C PHE A 68 -8.85 -1.58 -6.27
N VAL A 69 -7.81 -2.38 -6.54
CA VAL A 69 -7.36 -2.69 -7.90
C VAL A 69 -8.43 -3.42 -8.70
N ALA A 70 -9.09 -4.42 -8.09
CA ALA A 70 -10.18 -5.15 -8.73
C ALA A 70 -11.38 -4.25 -9.04
N SER A 71 -11.61 -3.21 -8.22
CA SER A 71 -12.73 -2.29 -8.38
C SER A 71 -12.68 -1.51 -9.69
N TRP A 72 -11.51 -1.30 -10.31
CA TRP A 72 -11.43 -0.73 -11.66
C TRP A 72 -10.95 -1.73 -12.71
N THR A 73 -11.04 -3.04 -12.43
CA THR A 73 -10.54 -4.10 -13.32
C THR A 73 -9.05 -3.90 -13.68
N GLY A 74 -8.23 -3.51 -12.70
CA GLY A 74 -6.81 -3.26 -12.90
C GLY A 74 -6.06 -4.54 -13.23
N VAL A 75 -5.53 -4.65 -14.46
CA VAL A 75 -4.67 -5.76 -14.88
C VAL A 75 -3.22 -5.34 -14.73
N ILE A 76 -2.52 -5.95 -13.77
CA ILE A 76 -1.16 -5.55 -13.42
C ILE A 76 -0.20 -6.65 -13.80
N LYS A 77 0.68 -6.33 -14.75
CA LYS A 77 1.68 -7.25 -15.27
C LYS A 77 3.02 -7.01 -14.60
N TYR A 78 3.40 -7.96 -13.76
CA TYR A 78 4.70 -7.94 -13.08
C TYR A 78 5.78 -8.53 -13.98
N HIS A 79 6.92 -7.86 -14.01
CA HIS A 79 8.10 -8.32 -14.73
C HIS A 79 9.23 -8.50 -13.74
N GLY A 80 9.80 -9.71 -13.70
CA GLY A 80 10.89 -10.08 -12.78
C GLY A 80 10.44 -10.93 -11.59
N PRO A 81 11.38 -11.31 -10.71
CA PRO A 81 11.10 -12.11 -9.53
C PRO A 81 10.27 -11.32 -8.52
N ARG A 82 9.39 -12.01 -7.79
CA ARG A 82 8.69 -11.38 -6.66
C ARG A 82 9.71 -10.90 -5.62
N PRO A 83 9.52 -9.70 -5.05
CA PRO A 83 10.42 -9.15 -4.06
C PRO A 83 10.49 -10.06 -2.83
N SER A 84 11.68 -10.59 -2.53
CA SER A 84 11.89 -11.38 -1.32
C SER A 84 12.02 -10.46 -0.10
N THR A 85 11.35 -10.80 1.00
CA THR A 85 11.44 -10.08 2.27
C THR A 85 12.76 -10.40 2.99
N ARG A 86 13.85 -9.79 2.52
CA ARG A 86 15.17 -9.88 3.17
C ARG A 86 15.37 -8.72 4.14
N PRO A 87 16.06 -8.94 5.28
CA PRO A 87 16.40 -7.85 6.18
C PRO A 87 17.29 -6.82 5.47
N ARG A 88 17.09 -5.53 5.79
CA ARG A 88 17.88 -4.39 5.27
C ARG A 88 17.76 -4.15 3.75
N GLN A 89 16.65 -4.54 3.14
CA GLN A 89 16.38 -4.24 1.73
C GLN A 89 15.50 -2.99 1.60
N VAL A 90 15.85 -2.10 0.68
CA VAL A 90 15.07 -0.89 0.35
C VAL A 90 14.62 -0.98 -1.11
N PHE A 91 13.33 -0.79 -1.34
CA PHE A 91 12.75 -0.71 -2.68
C PHE A 91 12.51 0.76 -3.00
N VAL A 92 12.85 1.16 -4.23
CA VAL A 92 12.71 2.54 -4.70
C VAL A 92 11.79 2.55 -5.91
N ALA A 93 10.72 3.33 -5.84
CA ALA A 93 9.81 3.61 -6.95
C ALA A 93 10.08 5.03 -7.46
N ASN A 94 9.92 5.23 -8.77
CA ASN A 94 10.15 6.53 -9.41
C ASN A 94 9.08 7.56 -9.02
N HIS A 95 7.83 7.12 -8.89
CA HIS A 95 6.71 7.99 -8.55
C HIS A 95 6.13 7.62 -7.17
N THR A 96 5.66 8.62 -6.43
CA THR A 96 5.07 8.44 -5.10
C THR A 96 3.64 8.99 -5.09
N SER A 97 2.70 8.20 -5.60
CA SER A 97 1.26 8.43 -5.45
C SER A 97 0.59 7.38 -4.56
N MET A 98 -0.62 7.67 -4.08
CA MET A 98 -1.43 6.65 -3.39
C MET A 98 -1.77 5.46 -4.29
N ILE A 99 -1.86 5.66 -5.61
CA ILE A 99 -2.11 4.58 -6.56
C ILE A 99 -0.88 3.66 -6.65
N ASP A 100 0.33 4.23 -6.69
CA ASP A 100 1.57 3.45 -6.69
C ASP A 100 1.67 2.62 -5.40
N PHE A 101 1.32 3.21 -4.26
CA PHE A 101 1.24 2.50 -2.98
C PHE A 101 0.28 1.29 -3.08
N ILE A 102 -0.95 1.51 -3.56
CA ILE A 102 -1.96 0.44 -3.66
C ILE A 102 -1.50 -0.67 -4.60
N ILE A 103 -0.90 -0.33 -5.74
CA ILE A 103 -0.40 -1.29 -6.73
C ILE A 103 0.72 -2.16 -6.17
N LEU A 104 1.59 -1.61 -5.33
CA LEU A 104 2.68 -2.34 -4.68
C LEU A 104 2.15 -3.19 -3.52
N GLU A 105 1.29 -2.61 -2.68
CA GLU A 105 0.78 -3.24 -1.46
C GLU A 105 -0.13 -4.44 -1.76
N GLN A 106 -0.89 -4.43 -2.86
CA GLN A 106 -1.67 -5.61 -3.28
C GLN A 106 -0.81 -6.86 -3.57
N MET A 107 0.49 -6.72 -3.83
CA MET A 107 1.40 -7.85 -4.06
C MET A 107 2.02 -8.31 -2.74
N THR A 108 2.47 -7.37 -1.90
CA THR A 108 3.18 -7.65 -0.65
C THR A 108 3.09 -6.41 0.23
N ALA A 109 2.84 -6.59 1.53
CA ALA A 109 2.79 -5.49 2.48
C ALA A 109 4.16 -4.85 2.73
N PHE A 110 4.38 -3.66 2.17
CA PHE A 110 5.59 -2.87 2.33
C PHE A 110 5.42 -1.78 3.38
N ALA A 111 6.46 -1.58 4.20
CA ALA A 111 6.58 -0.36 4.97
C ALA A 111 7.00 0.77 4.02
N VAL A 112 6.09 1.69 3.71
CA VAL A 112 6.32 2.76 2.73
C VAL A 112 6.54 4.11 3.42
N ILE A 113 7.41 4.92 2.83
CA ILE A 113 7.63 6.31 3.22
C ILE A 113 6.74 7.19 2.35
N MET A 114 5.83 7.96 2.95
CA MET A 114 4.83 8.72 2.22
C MET A 114 4.65 10.13 2.79
N GLN A 115 4.30 11.07 1.92
CA GLN A 115 3.95 12.42 2.34
C GLN A 115 2.62 12.41 3.10
N LYS A 116 2.56 13.19 4.18
CA LYS A 116 1.30 13.37 4.92
C LYS A 116 0.30 14.14 4.05
N HIS A 117 -0.80 13.48 3.68
CA HIS A 117 -1.91 14.13 3.00
C HIS A 117 -2.79 14.90 4.01
N PRO A 118 -3.27 16.11 3.67
CA PRO A 118 -4.23 16.83 4.51
C PRO A 118 -5.65 16.24 4.40
N GLY A 119 -6.51 16.57 5.36
CA GLY A 119 -7.93 16.20 5.34
C GLY A 119 -8.24 14.77 5.78
N TRP A 120 -9.41 14.28 5.37
CA TRP A 120 -9.95 12.97 5.77
C TRP A 120 -9.12 11.78 5.26
N VAL A 121 -8.52 11.93 4.07
CA VAL A 121 -7.62 10.92 3.49
C VAL A 121 -6.43 10.70 4.42
N GLY A 122 -5.80 11.77 4.91
CA GLY A 122 -4.70 11.69 5.85
C GLY A 122 -5.06 11.02 7.17
N PHE A 123 -6.30 11.18 7.64
CA PHE A 123 -6.79 10.53 8.85
C PHE A 123 -6.95 9.01 8.68
N ILE A 124 -7.57 8.58 7.58
CA ILE A 124 -7.71 7.16 7.24
C ILE A 124 -6.34 6.53 7.02
N GLN A 125 -5.50 7.21 6.25
CA GLN A 125 -4.13 6.83 5.96
C GLN A 125 -3.35 6.61 7.27
N LYS A 126 -3.41 7.56 8.21
CA LYS A 126 -2.76 7.40 9.51
C LYS A 126 -3.31 6.20 10.28
N THR A 127 -4.63 6.06 10.36
CA THR A 127 -5.28 5.00 11.17
C THR A 127 -4.96 3.60 10.65
N ILE A 128 -4.95 3.41 9.34
CA ILE A 128 -4.73 2.09 8.71
C ILE A 128 -3.23 1.80 8.61
N LEU A 129 -2.43 2.73 8.10
CA LEU A 129 -1.04 2.47 7.71
C LEU A 129 -0.03 2.63 8.85
N GLU A 130 -0.45 3.18 9.99
CA GLU A 130 0.32 3.08 11.24
C GLU A 130 0.51 1.62 11.66
N SER A 131 -0.42 0.71 11.31
CA SER A 131 -0.28 -0.73 11.58
C SER A 131 0.72 -1.46 10.66
N VAL A 132 0.97 -0.92 9.47
CA VAL A 132 1.87 -1.50 8.44
C VAL A 132 3.33 -1.04 8.64
N GLY A 133 3.56 -0.08 9.53
CA GLY A 133 4.88 0.49 9.79
C GLY A 133 5.27 1.59 8.79
N CYS A 134 4.29 2.24 8.16
CA CYS A 134 4.54 3.35 7.26
C CYS A 134 5.14 4.56 8.01
N ILE A 135 6.12 5.21 7.39
CA ILE A 135 6.78 6.40 7.94
C ILE A 135 6.28 7.62 7.17
N TRP A 136 5.71 8.59 7.88
CA TRP A 136 5.21 9.82 7.28
C TRP A 136 6.27 10.92 7.34
N PHE A 137 6.30 11.75 6.30
CA PHE A 137 7.11 12.96 6.29
C PHE A 137 6.30 14.18 5.80
N ASN A 138 6.71 15.35 6.27
CA ASN A 138 6.20 16.64 5.82
C ASN A 138 7.25 17.34 4.93
N CYS A 139 6.91 17.59 3.67
CA CYS A 139 7.81 18.26 2.73
C CYS A 139 8.18 19.70 3.15
N ASN A 140 7.34 20.33 3.95
CA ASN A 140 7.50 21.74 4.34
C ASN A 140 8.37 21.93 5.60
N ASP A 141 8.77 20.85 6.28
CA ASP A 141 9.60 20.93 7.48
C ASP A 141 10.95 20.25 7.25
N LEU A 142 12.00 21.07 7.15
CA LEU A 142 13.37 20.59 6.91
C LEU A 142 13.89 19.73 8.08
N LYS A 143 13.43 19.97 9.31
CA LYS A 143 13.84 19.16 10.48
C LYS A 143 13.21 17.77 10.44
N ASP A 144 12.05 17.63 9.81
CA ASP A 144 11.35 16.35 9.71
C ASP A 144 12.09 15.35 8.81
N ARG A 145 12.82 15.83 7.79
CA ARG A 145 13.66 14.97 6.94
C ARG A 145 14.75 14.25 7.72
N GLU A 146 15.41 14.93 8.65
CA GLU A 146 16.45 14.32 9.49
C GLU A 146 15.87 13.28 10.46
N VAL A 147 14.71 13.56 11.03
CA VAL A 147 14.01 12.62 11.92
C VAL A 147 13.57 11.38 11.15
N VAL A 148 13.02 11.55 9.95
CA VAL A 148 12.61 10.45 9.07
C VAL A 148 13.80 9.60 8.67
N ALA A 149 14.92 10.21 8.28
CA ALA A 149 16.15 9.49 7.96
C ALA A 149 16.63 8.63 9.15
N LYS A 150 16.62 9.18 10.36
CA LYS A 150 16.94 8.42 11.58
C LYS A 150 15.98 7.26 11.81
N ARG A 151 14.66 7.47 11.63
CA ARG A 151 13.65 6.40 11.78
C ARG A 151 13.84 5.28 10.77
N VAL A 152 14.13 5.60 9.51
CA VAL A 152 14.42 4.60 8.48
C VAL A 152 15.65 3.77 8.86
N LEU A 153 16.74 4.43 9.27
CA LEU A 153 17.96 3.75 9.71
C LEU A 153 17.69 2.81 10.90
N LEU A 154 16.92 3.28 11.90
CA LEU A 154 16.53 2.45 13.04
C LEU A 154 15.67 1.26 12.62
N SER A 155 14.69 1.46 11.73
CA SER A 155 13.84 0.38 11.22
C SER A 155 14.61 -0.66 10.40
N LEU A 156 15.71 -0.28 9.75
CA LEU A 156 16.60 -1.20 9.03
C LEU A 156 17.57 -1.91 9.99
N ALA A 157 18.01 -1.23 11.05
CA ALA A 157 18.94 -1.77 12.04
C ALA A 157 18.26 -2.74 13.02
N ALA A 158 16.99 -2.50 13.34
CA ALA A 158 16.20 -3.43 14.13
C ALA A 158 15.97 -4.72 13.31
N PRO A 159 16.37 -5.90 13.79
CA PRO A 159 15.84 -7.14 13.25
C PRO A 159 14.34 -7.08 13.47
N TYR A 160 13.56 -7.04 12.38
CA TYR A 160 12.11 -6.98 12.41
C TYR A 160 11.59 -7.91 13.53
N ALA A 161 11.00 -7.31 14.57
CA ALA A 161 10.26 -8.08 15.57
C ALA A 161 9.04 -8.67 14.85
N GLN A 162 9.16 -9.94 14.48
CA GLN A 162 8.07 -10.79 13.99
C GLN A 162 6.96 -10.96 15.02
#